data_AF-A0A6G1JMT2-F1
#
_entry.id   AF-A0A6G1JMT2-F1
#
_cell.length_a   1.000
_cell.length_b   1.000
_cell.length_c   1.000
_cell.angle_alpha   90.00
_cell.angle_beta   90.00
_cell.angle_gamma   90.00
#
_symmetry.space_group_name_H-M   'P 1'
#
loop_
_entity.id
_entity.type
_entity.pdbx_description
1 polymer ?
#
loop_
_entity_poly.entity_id
_entity_poly.type
_entity_poly.pdbx_seq_one_letter_code
_entity_poly.pdbx_strand_id
1 'polypeptide(L)'
;VVSLRNNPAYVALSYVWGDATITPGTVSIDDHALLVTENLHAALRRLRWHAYSKDQAPLLIWADALCINQTDQKEKERQIPLMGKIYSKCEYTAVWLG
;
A
#
# COMPACT_ATOMS: atom_id res chain seq x y z
N VAL A 1 -9.49 -6.06 -5.54
CA VAL A 1 -8.65 -4.86 -5.90
C VAL A 1 -9.51 -3.71 -6.48
N VAL A 2 -9.09 -2.44 -6.36
CA VAL A 2 -9.81 -1.24 -6.90
C VAL A 2 -8.88 -0.38 -7.77
N SER A 3 -9.39 0.19 -8.87
CA SER A 3 -8.60 1.05 -9.78
C SER A 3 -8.62 2.52 -9.38
N LEU A 4 -7.45 3.17 -9.36
CA LEU A 4 -7.32 4.62 -9.13
C LEU A 4 -7.99 5.47 -10.23
N ARG A 5 -8.26 4.91 -11.42
CA ARG A 5 -8.96 5.61 -12.51
C ARG A 5 -10.41 5.95 -12.15
N ASN A 6 -11.00 5.21 -11.22
CA ASN A 6 -12.35 5.45 -10.72
C ASN A 6 -12.41 6.58 -9.69
N ASN A 7 -11.27 7.26 -9.43
CA ASN A 7 -11.13 8.31 -8.42
C ASN A 7 -11.69 7.91 -7.04
N PRO A 8 -11.31 6.74 -6.49
CA PRO A 8 -11.78 6.34 -5.17
C PRO A 8 -11.20 7.25 -4.08
N ALA A 9 -11.86 7.29 -2.93
CA ALA A 9 -11.24 7.71 -1.68
C ALA A 9 -10.23 6.66 -1.22
N TYR A 10 -8.97 7.04 -0.98
CA TYR A 10 -7.94 6.12 -0.52
C TYR A 10 -6.87 6.83 0.31
N VAL A 11 -6.16 6.04 1.10
CA VAL A 11 -5.01 6.46 1.90
C VAL A 11 -3.73 6.01 1.21
N ALA A 12 -2.78 6.92 1.03
CA ALA A 12 -1.44 6.56 0.59
C ALA A 12 -0.59 6.19 1.80
N LEU A 13 0.09 5.04 1.74
CA LEU A 13 1.01 4.61 2.78
C LEU A 13 2.43 5.07 2.44
N SER A 14 3.08 5.77 3.37
CA SER A 14 4.48 6.14 3.32
C SER A 14 5.24 5.38 4.40
N TYR A 15 6.19 4.55 4.00
CA TYR A 15 6.93 3.68 4.91
C TYR A 15 8.30 3.37 4.31
N VAL A 16 9.27 3.04 5.17
CA VAL A 16 10.54 2.48 4.72
C VAL A 16 10.32 1.02 4.38
N TRP A 17 10.73 0.59 3.19
CA TRP A 17 10.53 -0.80 2.74
C TRP A 17 11.17 -1.81 3.70
N GLY A 18 12.28 -1.46 4.33
CA GLY A 18 13.02 -2.35 5.21
C GLY A 18 13.93 -3.30 4.43
N ASP A 19 14.39 -4.35 5.09
CA ASP A 19 15.25 -5.35 4.48
C ASP A 19 14.41 -6.28 3.57
N ALA A 20 14.69 -6.26 2.27
CA ALA A 20 14.01 -7.10 1.29
C ALA A 20 14.32 -8.61 1.45
N THR A 21 15.36 -8.97 2.20
CA THR A 21 15.69 -10.36 2.54
C THR A 21 14.90 -10.87 3.75
N ILE A 22 14.26 -9.97 4.50
CA ILE A 22 13.44 -10.27 5.68
C ILE A 22 11.97 -10.03 5.28
N THR A 23 11.33 -11.06 4.74
CA THR A 23 9.90 -11.06 4.37
C THR A 23 9.06 -11.97 5.28
N PRO A 24 8.83 -11.60 6.55
CA PRO A 24 8.08 -12.44 7.47
C PRO A 24 6.55 -12.32 7.30
N GLY A 25 6.08 -11.35 6.51
CA GLY A 25 4.65 -11.03 6.41
C GLY A 25 4.01 -11.57 5.14
N THR A 26 2.79 -12.12 5.27
CA THR A 26 1.92 -12.45 4.13
C THR A 26 0.71 -11.55 4.14
N VAL A 27 0.36 -11.02 2.97
CA VAL A 27 -0.90 -10.30 2.71
C VAL A 27 -1.68 -11.08 1.65
N SER A 28 -3.00 -11.17 1.80
CA SER A 28 -3.87 -11.76 0.77
C SER A 28 -4.42 -10.68 -0.14
N ILE A 29 -4.27 -10.84 -1.45
CA ILE A 29 -4.83 -9.97 -2.48
C ILE A 29 -5.57 -10.85 -3.48
N ASP A 30 -6.89 -10.66 -3.60
CA ASP A 30 -7.76 -11.44 -4.49
C ASP A 30 -7.48 -12.96 -4.38
N ASP A 31 -7.46 -13.48 -3.15
CA ASP A 31 -7.16 -14.87 -2.76
C ASP A 31 -5.74 -15.38 -3.02
N HIS A 32 -4.82 -14.50 -3.42
CA HIS A 32 -3.40 -14.83 -3.59
C HIS A 32 -2.58 -14.34 -2.40
N ALA A 33 -1.78 -15.23 -1.83
CA ALA A 33 -0.80 -14.89 -0.80
C ALA A 33 0.42 -14.21 -1.42
N LEU A 34 0.69 -12.98 -1.00
CA LEU A 34 1.86 -12.20 -1.40
C LEU A 34 2.77 -11.98 -0.19
N LEU A 35 4.06 -12.27 -0.36
CA LEU A 35 5.09 -11.95 0.62
C LEU A 35 5.41 -10.46 0.60
N VAL A 36 5.48 -9.88 1.79
CA VAL A 36 5.81 -8.47 2.00
C VAL A 36 6.88 -8.34 3.08
N THR A 37 7.57 -7.21 3.08
CA THR A 37 8.52 -6.87 4.13
C THR A 37 7.82 -6.67 5.48
N GLU A 38 8.58 -6.83 6.56
CA GLU A 38 8.06 -6.66 7.92
C GLU A 38 7.40 -5.30 8.14
N ASN A 39 8.04 -4.22 7.66
CA ASN A 39 7.52 -2.87 7.82
C ASN A 39 6.17 -2.68 7.14
N LEU A 40 6.01 -3.16 5.91
CA LEU A 40 4.74 -3.08 5.20
C LEU A 40 3.67 -3.90 5.94
N HIS A 41 4.03 -5.11 6.38
CA HIS A 41 3.11 -5.96 7.12
C HIS A 41 2.62 -5.31 8.43
N ALA A 42 3.55 -4.77 9.22
CA ALA A 42 3.26 -4.08 10.47
C ALA A 42 2.37 -2.85 10.24
N ALA A 43 2.71 -2.02 9.25
CA ALA A 43 1.95 -0.83 8.89
C ALA A 43 0.50 -1.18 8.49
N LEU A 44 0.31 -2.19 7.63
CA LEU A 44 -1.01 -2.64 7.20
C LEU A 44 -1.83 -3.21 8.35
N ARG A 45 -1.23 -3.99 9.25
CA ARG A 45 -1.89 -4.49 10.46
C ARG A 45 -2.37 -3.35 11.35
N ARG A 46 -1.53 -2.32 11.54
CA ARG A 46 -1.89 -1.15 12.34
C ARG A 46 -3.04 -0.35 11.73
N LEU A 47 -3.00 -0.12 10.41
CA LEU A 47 -4.06 0.58 9.68
C LEU A 47 -5.39 -0.19 9.71
N ARG A 48 -5.32 -1.52 9.59
CA ARG A 48 -6.50 -2.39 9.70
C ARG A 48 -7.21 -2.20 11.04
N TRP A 49 -6.47 -2.17 12.16
CA TRP A 49 -7.05 -1.93 13.49
C TRP A 49 -7.81 -0.60 13.56
N HIS A 50 -7.22 0.48 13.05
CA HIS A 50 -7.84 1.81 13.03
C HIS A 50 -9.09 1.87 12.15
N ALA A 51 -9.11 1.15 11.02
CA ALA A 51 -10.27 1.11 10.12
C ALA A 51 -11.51 0.49 10.78
N TYR A 52 -11.34 -0.63 11.52
CA TYR A 52 -12.46 -1.29 12.21
C TYR A 52 -13.07 -0.42 13.32
N SER A 53 -12.29 0.50 13.91
CA SER A 53 -12.76 1.36 14.99
C SER A 53 -13.65 2.52 14.52
N LYS A 54 -13.59 2.91 13.23
CA LYS A 54 -14.20 4.17 12.78
C LYS A 54 -15.64 4.04 12.28
N ASP A 55 -15.96 3.08 11.40
CA ASP A 55 -17.34 2.93 10.85
C ASP A 55 -17.60 1.57 10.16
N GLN A 56 -16.78 0.53 10.41
CA GLN A 56 -16.84 -0.78 9.71
C GLN A 56 -16.67 -0.74 8.18
N ALA A 57 -16.48 0.45 7.58
CA ALA A 57 -16.23 0.59 6.16
C ALA A 57 -14.82 0.09 5.77
N PRO A 58 -14.66 -0.54 4.59
CA PRO A 58 -13.35 -0.99 4.12
C PRO A 58 -12.42 0.20 3.84
N LEU A 59 -11.21 0.16 4.39
CA LEU A 59 -10.17 1.16 4.12
C LEU A 59 -9.41 0.80 2.85
N LEU A 60 -9.46 1.67 1.84
CA LEU A 60 -8.64 1.55 0.63
C LEU A 60 -7.26 2.13 0.89
N ILE A 61 -6.23 1.30 0.70
CA ILE A 61 -4.83 1.66 0.91
C ILE A 61 -4.08 1.50 -0.40
N TRP A 62 -3.29 2.51 -0.73
CA TRP A 62 -2.27 2.43 -1.77
C TRP A 62 -0.90 2.30 -1.10
N ALA A 63 -0.17 1.24 -1.45
CA ALA A 63 1.22 1.03 -1.04
C ALA A 63 2.02 0.64 -2.29
N ASP A 64 3.12 1.34 -2.56
CA ASP A 64 3.91 1.15 -3.80
C ASP A 64 4.34 -0.31 -4.02
N ALA A 65 4.82 -1.04 -3.00
CA ALA A 65 5.23 -2.43 -3.13
C ALA A 65 4.09 -3.40 -3.49
N LEU A 66 2.83 -2.99 -3.28
CA LEU A 66 1.65 -3.77 -3.65
C LEU A 66 1.01 -3.32 -4.95
N CYS A 67 0.96 -2.00 -5.18
CA CYS A 67 0.21 -1.40 -6.28
C CYS A 67 1.05 -1.18 -7.54
N ILE A 68 2.38 -1.28 -7.46
CA ILE A 68 3.30 -1.23 -8.58
C ILE A 68 3.92 -2.62 -8.75
N ASN A 69 3.91 -3.16 -9.96
CA ASN A 69 4.60 -4.41 -10.24
C ASN A 69 6.12 -4.24 -10.08
N GLN A 70 6.67 -4.80 -9.01
CA GLN A 70 8.08 -4.62 -8.68
C GLN A 70 9.04 -5.37 -9.61
N THR A 71 8.53 -6.31 -10.40
CA THR A 71 9.30 -7.12 -11.35
C THR A 71 9.28 -6.57 -12.78
N ASP A 72 8.37 -5.65 -13.11
CA ASP A 72 8.30 -4.99 -14.41
C ASP A 72 8.97 -3.60 -14.36
N GLN A 73 10.22 -3.55 -14.82
CA GLN A 73 10.98 -2.31 -14.88
C GLN A 73 10.31 -1.24 -15.77
N LYS A 74 9.68 -1.63 -16.89
CA LYS A 74 9.01 -0.67 -17.77
C LYS A 74 7.75 -0.10 -17.11
N GLU A 75 7.04 -0.89 -16.31
CA GLU A 75 5.93 -0.38 -15.51
C GLU A 75 6.42 0.60 -14.45
N LYS A 76 7.46 0.23 -13.69
CA LYS A 76 8.04 1.11 -12.65
C LYS A 76 8.44 2.46 -13.22
N GLU A 77 9.09 2.49 -14.37
CA GLU A 77 9.47 3.73 -15.06
C GLU A 77 8.26 4.61 -15.42
N ARG A 78 7.10 4.02 -15.68
CA ARG A 78 5.84 4.76 -15.88
C ARG A 78 5.17 5.19 -14.58
N GLN A 79 5.26 4.38 -13.52
CA GLN A 79 4.56 4.61 -12.26
C GLN A 79 5.30 5.61 -11.36
N ILE A 80 6.63 5.59 -11.31
CA ILE A 80 7.43 6.46 -10.44
C ILE A 80 7.11 7.95 -10.68
N PRO A 81 7.05 8.45 -11.93
CA PRO A 81 6.66 9.84 -12.20
C PRO A 81 5.23 10.19 -11.75
N LEU A 82 4.34 9.19 -11.61
CA LEU A 82 2.96 9.38 -11.18
C LEU A 82 2.82 9.44 -9.66
N MET A 83 3.84 9.03 -8.89
CA MET A 83 3.75 8.99 -7.42
C MET A 83 3.33 10.33 -6.83
N GLY A 84 3.92 11.44 -7.30
CA GLY A 84 3.54 12.78 -6.82
C GLY A 84 2.04 13.06 -6.98
N LYS A 85 1.44 12.63 -8.09
CA LYS A 85 0.00 12.77 -8.37
C LYS A 85 -0.86 11.81 -7.55
N ILE A 86 -0.34 10.62 -7.25
CA ILE A 86 -1.02 9.64 -6.38
C ILE A 86 -1.08 10.20 -4.96
N TYR A 87 0.06 10.56 -4.38
CA TYR A 87 0.11 11.17 -3.05
C TYR A 87 -0.70 12.47 -2.95
N SER A 88 -0.72 13.32 -3.99
CA SER A 88 -1.53 14.55 -3.97
C SER A 88 -3.04 14.30 -4.05
N LYS A 89 -3.48 13.11 -4.45
CA LYS A 89 -4.90 12.76 -4.65
C LYS A 89 -5.46 11.83 -3.57
N CYS A 90 -4.63 11.35 -2.66
CA CYS A 90 -5.11 10.58 -1.51
C CYS A 90 -5.88 11.49 -0.53
N GLU A 91 -6.73 10.91 0.31
CA GLU A 91 -7.40 11.68 1.38
C GLU A 91 -6.39 12.20 2.39
N TYR A 92 -5.46 11.34 2.78
CA TYR A 92 -4.32 11.65 3.61
C TYR A 92 -3.23 10.59 3.41
N THR A 93 -2.00 10.96 3.77
CA THR A 93 -0.87 10.04 3.80
C THR A 93 -0.70 9.49 5.20
N ALA A 94 -0.76 8.16 5.34
CA ALA A 94 -0.38 7.48 6.56
C ALA A 94 1.13 7.26 6.56
N VAL A 95 1.83 7.79 7.55
CA VAL A 95 3.28 7.62 7.69
C VAL A 95 3.57 6.55 8.74
N TRP A 96 4.35 5.54 8.36
CA TRP A 96 4.84 4.49 9.25
C TRP A 96 6.32 4.69 9.55
N LEU A 97 6.67 4.78 10.82
CA LEU A 97 8.03 5.07 11.30
C LEU A 97 8.72 3.86 11.95
N GLY A 98 8.04 2.72 12.08
CA GLY A 98 8.49 1.57 12.88
C GLY A 98 7.72 1.43 14.18
#